data_AF-A0A351I9S7-F1
#
_entry.id   AF-A0A351I9S7-F1
#
_cell.length_a   1.000
_cell.length_b   1.000
_cell.length_c   1.000
_cell.angle_alpha   90.00
_cell.angle_beta   90.00
_cell.angle_gamma   90.00
#
_symmetry.space_group_name_H-M   'P 1'
#
loop_
_entity.id
_entity.type
_entity.pdbx_description
1 polymer ?
#
loop_
_entity_poly.entity_id
_entity_poly.type
_entity_poly.pdbx_seq_one_letter_code
_entity_poly.pdbx_strand_id
1 'polypeptide(L)'
;MELLPKELAQTLPKLYEQDNKGDDAVVYLKFFDPCSYWTWFVLEFDGVDTLFGLVRGHEIEIGYFSLKELQDCRGPLGIGIERDLYFKPTPLRKIQAELNPKGSKMSRAELLKWVNATLHNDEFSTDNELVEYFIKGGLTQQEARKAVSQRDKCLNDIFYDAKI
;
A
#
# COMPACT_ATOMS: atom_id res chain seq x y z
N MET A 1 16.50 -11.43 -14.68
CA MET A 1 16.19 -12.41 -13.62
C MET A 1 14.87 -13.08 -13.98
N GLU A 2 14.73 -14.39 -13.76
CA GLU A 2 13.43 -15.06 -13.92
C GLU A 2 12.54 -14.75 -12.70
N LEU A 3 11.34 -14.19 -12.94
CA LEU A 3 10.43 -13.78 -11.86
C LEU A 3 9.96 -14.96 -11.01
N LEU A 4 9.57 -16.06 -11.66
CA LEU A 4 9.03 -17.24 -11.02
C LEU A 4 9.76 -18.51 -11.50
N PRO A 5 10.89 -18.87 -10.86
CA PRO A 5 11.58 -20.12 -11.16
C PRO A 5 10.69 -21.34 -10.94
N LYS A 6 10.92 -22.42 -11.68
CA LYS A 6 10.08 -23.64 -11.64
C LYS A 6 9.91 -24.23 -10.24
N GLU A 7 10.98 -24.27 -9.45
CA GLU A 7 10.96 -24.79 -8.07
C GLU A 7 10.04 -23.95 -7.19
N LEU A 8 10.03 -22.64 -7.39
CA LEU A 8 9.16 -21.72 -6.65
C LEU A 8 7.71 -21.83 -7.12
N ALA A 9 7.48 -21.97 -8.43
CA ALA A 9 6.15 -22.18 -9.00
C ALA A 9 5.44 -23.40 -8.39
N GLN A 10 6.19 -24.47 -8.11
CA GLN A 10 5.66 -25.70 -7.48
C GLN A 10 5.21 -25.51 -6.03
N THR A 11 5.64 -24.43 -5.37
CA THR A 11 5.23 -24.11 -3.98
C THR A 11 3.95 -23.29 -3.91
N LEU A 12 3.49 -22.72 -5.03
CA LEU A 12 2.28 -21.92 -5.08
C LEU A 12 1.04 -22.80 -5.06
N PRO A 13 -0.01 -22.41 -4.33
CA PRO A 13 -1.32 -23.03 -4.48
C PRO A 13 -1.84 -22.88 -5.91
N LYS A 14 -2.58 -23.89 -6.36
CA LYS A 14 -3.31 -23.79 -7.63
C LYS A 14 -4.44 -22.78 -7.50
N LEU A 15 -4.91 -22.27 -8.64
CA LEU A 15 -6.11 -21.42 -8.66
C LEU A 15 -7.25 -22.11 -7.89
N TYR A 16 -7.96 -21.31 -7.08
CA TYR A 16 -9.10 -21.70 -6.25
C TYR A 16 -8.76 -22.56 -5.01
N GLU A 17 -7.50 -22.89 -4.72
CA GLU A 17 -7.11 -23.64 -3.51
C GLU A 17 -7.16 -22.80 -2.22
N GLN A 18 -7.30 -21.48 -2.36
CA GLN A 18 -7.47 -20.53 -1.27
C GLN A 18 -8.90 -19.97 -1.17
N ASP A 19 -9.83 -20.46 -1.97
CA ASP A 19 -11.24 -20.08 -1.89
C ASP A 19 -11.80 -20.27 -0.47
N ASN A 20 -12.70 -19.38 -0.08
CA ASN A 20 -13.32 -19.31 1.26
C ASN A 20 -12.37 -18.94 2.42
N LYS A 21 -11.09 -18.65 2.16
CA LYS A 21 -10.18 -18.14 3.22
C LYS A 21 -10.30 -16.63 3.45
N GLY A 22 -10.96 -15.89 2.54
CA GLY A 22 -11.11 -14.43 2.65
C GLY A 22 -9.77 -13.75 2.91
N ASP A 23 -9.72 -12.85 3.89
CA ASP A 23 -8.50 -12.11 4.23
C ASP A 23 -7.42 -12.97 4.95
N ASP A 24 -7.74 -14.21 5.36
CA ASP A 24 -6.76 -15.16 5.88
C ASP A 24 -6.06 -15.98 4.79
N ALA A 25 -6.41 -15.76 3.51
CA ALA A 25 -5.64 -16.29 2.39
C ALA A 25 -4.16 -15.84 2.48
N VAL A 26 -3.24 -16.67 2.02
CA VAL A 26 -1.80 -16.44 2.15
C VAL A 26 -1.25 -15.89 0.84
N VAL A 27 -0.56 -14.76 0.93
CA VAL A 27 0.29 -14.23 -0.13
C VAL A 27 1.64 -14.92 -0.07
N TYR A 28 2.07 -15.50 -1.17
CA TYR A 28 3.34 -16.24 -1.25
C TYR A 28 4.47 -15.42 -1.85
N LEU A 29 4.17 -14.57 -2.82
CA LEU A 29 5.17 -13.79 -3.54
C LEU A 29 4.77 -12.33 -3.65
N LYS A 30 5.79 -11.50 -3.81
CA LYS A 30 5.66 -10.09 -4.10
C LYS A 30 6.53 -9.73 -5.30
N PHE A 31 5.90 -9.19 -6.34
CA PHE A 31 6.57 -8.56 -7.46
C PHE A 31 6.39 -7.05 -7.39
N PHE A 32 7.35 -6.29 -7.89
CA PHE A 32 7.29 -4.84 -7.91
C PHE A 32 7.99 -4.28 -9.14
N ASP A 33 7.51 -3.13 -9.61
CA ASP A 33 8.18 -2.37 -10.65
C ASP A 33 9.22 -1.43 -10.00
N PRO A 34 10.53 -1.59 -10.26
CA PRO A 34 11.54 -0.68 -9.71
C PRO A 34 11.42 0.76 -10.22
N CYS A 35 10.69 0.98 -11.31
CA CYS A 35 10.50 2.29 -11.93
C CYS A 35 9.17 2.96 -11.55
N SER A 36 8.32 2.32 -10.73
CA SER A 36 7.03 2.89 -10.33
C SER A 36 6.58 2.40 -8.95
N TYR A 37 5.36 2.73 -8.56
CA TYR A 37 4.75 2.30 -7.29
C TYR A 37 3.91 1.01 -7.42
N TRP A 38 3.89 0.39 -8.61
CA TRP A 38 3.11 -0.81 -8.88
C TRP A 38 3.69 -2.02 -8.14
N THR A 39 2.81 -2.81 -7.53
CA THR A 39 3.19 -4.00 -6.77
C THR A 39 2.12 -5.08 -6.95
N TRP A 40 2.56 -6.32 -7.16
CA TRP A 40 1.70 -7.49 -7.29
C TRP A 40 2.00 -8.47 -6.17
N PHE A 41 0.96 -8.96 -5.51
CA PHE A 41 1.02 -9.91 -4.41
C PHE A 41 0.33 -11.20 -4.87
N VAL A 42 1.11 -12.27 -5.04
CA VAL A 42 0.62 -13.52 -5.63
C VAL A 42 0.08 -14.44 -4.52
N LEU A 43 -1.15 -14.90 -4.69
CA LEU A 43 -1.80 -15.88 -3.84
C LEU A 43 -1.80 -17.27 -4.49
N GLU A 44 -2.10 -17.34 -5.79
CA GLU A 44 -2.28 -18.61 -6.51
C GLU A 44 -1.74 -18.52 -7.94
N PHE A 45 -1.48 -19.68 -8.55
CA PHE A 45 -0.94 -19.80 -9.90
C PHE A 45 -1.55 -21.01 -10.63
N ASP A 46 -1.87 -20.87 -11.91
CA ASP A 46 -2.39 -21.97 -12.74
C ASP A 46 -1.32 -23.00 -13.15
N GLY A 47 -0.04 -22.70 -12.92
CA GLY A 47 1.10 -23.52 -13.33
C GLY A 47 1.64 -23.20 -14.72
N VAL A 48 1.07 -22.22 -15.41
CA VAL A 48 1.38 -21.86 -16.80
C VAL A 48 1.67 -20.36 -16.94
N ASP A 49 0.68 -19.51 -16.70
CA ASP A 49 0.80 -18.06 -16.91
C ASP A 49 -0.09 -17.23 -15.97
N THR A 50 -1.30 -17.71 -15.67
CA THR A 50 -2.28 -16.95 -14.91
C THR A 50 -1.97 -16.98 -13.42
N LEU A 51 -1.71 -15.81 -12.85
CA LEU A 51 -1.58 -15.58 -11.43
C LEU A 51 -2.87 -14.98 -10.89
N PHE A 52 -3.20 -15.28 -9.64
CA PHE A 52 -4.28 -14.62 -8.91
C PHE A 52 -3.72 -13.94 -7.66
N GLY A 53 -4.15 -12.71 -7.42
CA GLY A 53 -3.91 -12.06 -6.14
C GLY A 53 -4.18 -10.56 -6.11
N LEU A 54 -3.51 -9.86 -5.19
CA LEU A 54 -3.72 -8.44 -4.96
C LEU A 54 -2.76 -7.60 -5.81
N VAL A 55 -3.29 -6.61 -6.51
CA VAL A 55 -2.53 -5.63 -7.28
C VAL A 55 -2.69 -4.27 -6.64
N ARG A 56 -1.56 -3.63 -6.33
CA ARG A 56 -1.49 -2.22 -5.99
C ARG A 56 -1.02 -1.47 -7.22
N GLY A 57 -1.97 -0.90 -7.96
CA GLY A 57 -1.72 -0.01 -9.09
C GLY A 57 -2.39 1.33 -8.84
N HIS A 58 -3.14 1.83 -9.82
CA HIS A 58 -3.99 3.01 -9.65
C HIS A 58 -5.01 2.84 -8.52
N GLU A 59 -5.54 1.62 -8.39
CA GLU A 59 -6.39 1.18 -7.28
C GLU A 59 -5.78 -0.07 -6.64
N ILE A 60 -6.30 -0.44 -5.47
CA ILE A 60 -5.99 -1.72 -4.83
C ILE A 60 -7.09 -2.69 -5.23
N GLU A 61 -6.72 -3.70 -6.02
CA GLU A 61 -7.67 -4.66 -6.58
C GLU A 61 -7.22 -6.10 -6.28
N ILE A 62 -8.18 -7.02 -6.22
CA ILE A 62 -7.92 -8.46 -6.20
C ILE A 62 -8.37 -9.01 -7.56
N GLY A 63 -7.49 -9.69 -8.27
CA GLY A 63 -7.79 -10.18 -9.60
C GLY A 63 -6.68 -11.03 -10.21
N TYR A 64 -6.89 -11.36 -11.48
CA TYR A 64 -5.97 -12.17 -12.27
C TYR A 64 -4.98 -11.28 -13.02
N PHE A 65 -3.76 -11.76 -13.20
CA PHE A 65 -2.73 -11.10 -14.01
C PHE A 65 -1.78 -12.14 -14.63
N SER A 66 -1.17 -11.79 -15.76
CA SER A 66 -0.29 -12.68 -16.53
C SER A 66 1.16 -12.59 -16.06
N LEU A 67 1.78 -13.74 -15.77
CA LEU A 67 3.21 -13.84 -15.48
C LEU A 67 4.04 -13.35 -16.69
N LYS A 68 3.65 -13.75 -17.90
CA LYS A 68 4.33 -13.37 -19.14
C LYS A 68 4.28 -11.86 -19.36
N GLU A 69 3.14 -11.21 -19.13
CA GLU A 69 3.04 -9.75 -19.22
C GLU A 69 3.99 -9.05 -18.24
N LEU A 70 4.10 -9.55 -17.00
CA LEU A 70 5.05 -9.03 -16.02
C LEU A 70 6.51 -9.25 -16.45
N GLN A 71 6.83 -10.40 -17.03
CA GLN A 71 8.18 -10.72 -17.52
C GLN A 71 8.59 -9.88 -18.74
N ASP A 72 7.64 -9.54 -19.61
CA ASP A 72 7.87 -8.75 -20.82
C ASP A 72 7.83 -7.24 -20.55
N CYS A 73 7.20 -6.82 -19.45
CA CYS A 73 7.11 -5.42 -19.06
C CYS A 73 8.51 -4.80 -18.86
N ARG A 74 8.71 -3.61 -19.42
CA ARG A 74 9.92 -2.79 -19.27
C ARG A 74 9.50 -1.38 -18.88
N GLY A 75 9.95 -0.92 -17.72
CA GLY A 75 9.74 0.44 -17.27
C GLY A 75 10.54 1.46 -18.09
N PRO A 76 10.39 2.77 -17.79
CA PRO A 76 11.07 3.85 -18.52
C PRO A 76 12.59 3.73 -18.62
N LEU A 77 13.23 3.06 -17.65
CA LEU A 77 14.68 2.83 -17.63
C LEU A 77 15.11 1.52 -18.31
N GLY A 78 14.18 0.81 -18.98
CA GLY A 78 14.42 -0.51 -19.55
C GLY A 78 14.55 -1.62 -18.50
N ILE A 79 14.27 -1.32 -17.23
CA ILE A 79 14.28 -2.28 -16.12
C ILE A 79 12.93 -3.00 -16.11
N GLY A 80 12.96 -4.34 -16.01
CA GLY A 80 11.75 -5.13 -15.90
C GLY A 80 11.22 -5.20 -14.48
N ILE A 81 10.08 -5.86 -14.31
CA ILE A 81 9.53 -6.19 -12.99
C ILE A 81 10.52 -7.08 -12.22
N GLU A 82 10.60 -6.89 -10.90
CA GLU A 82 11.45 -7.66 -10.00
C GLU A 82 10.63 -8.44 -8.97
N ARG A 83 11.23 -9.51 -8.43
CA ARG A 83 10.67 -10.29 -7.31
C ARG A 83 11.39 -9.95 -6.02
N ASP A 84 10.64 -9.72 -4.96
CA ASP A 84 11.16 -9.55 -3.61
C ASP A 84 11.66 -10.90 -3.06
N LEU A 85 12.98 -11.05 -2.95
CA LEU A 85 13.63 -12.31 -2.52
C LEU A 85 13.49 -12.57 -1.00
N TYR A 86 13.15 -11.54 -0.23
CA TYR A 86 13.04 -11.63 1.23
C TYR A 86 11.60 -11.67 1.72
N PHE A 87 10.63 -11.54 0.79
CA PHE A 87 9.22 -11.69 1.10
C PHE A 87 8.95 -13.09 1.67
N LYS A 88 8.22 -13.12 2.78
CA LYS A 88 7.79 -14.37 3.45
C LYS A 88 6.29 -14.54 3.26
N PRO A 89 5.80 -15.80 3.15
CA PRO A 89 4.38 -16.06 3.12
C PRO A 89 3.63 -15.32 4.23
N THR A 90 2.67 -14.48 3.86
CA THR A 90 2.03 -13.51 4.75
C THR A 90 0.52 -13.50 4.52
N PRO A 91 -0.32 -13.50 5.57
CA PRO A 91 -1.76 -13.38 5.42
C PRO A 91 -2.17 -12.11 4.69
N LEU A 92 -3.14 -12.22 3.78
CA LEU A 92 -3.63 -11.13 2.94
C LEU A 92 -4.10 -9.94 3.79
N ARG A 93 -4.77 -10.17 4.92
CA ARG A 93 -5.15 -9.11 5.89
C ARG A 93 -4.00 -8.23 6.34
N LYS A 94 -2.78 -8.77 6.47
CA LYS A 94 -1.61 -7.98 6.87
C LYS A 94 -1.18 -7.07 5.73
N ILE A 95 -1.14 -7.61 4.51
CA ILE A 95 -0.83 -6.82 3.30
C ILE A 95 -1.88 -5.71 3.12
N GLN A 96 -3.16 -6.03 3.21
CA GLN A 96 -4.24 -5.04 3.10
C GLN A 96 -4.14 -3.95 4.20
N ALA A 97 -3.82 -4.32 5.44
CA ALA A 97 -3.63 -3.35 6.53
C ALA A 97 -2.43 -2.42 6.28
N GLU A 98 -1.34 -2.95 5.72
CA GLU A 98 -0.16 -2.15 5.33
C GLU A 98 -0.48 -1.18 4.18
N LEU A 99 -1.30 -1.60 3.22
CA LEU A 99 -1.66 -0.79 2.06
C LEU A 99 -2.77 0.23 2.32
N ASN A 100 -3.70 -0.09 3.23
CA ASN A 100 -4.79 0.80 3.62
C ASN A 100 -4.92 0.91 5.16
N PRO A 101 -4.06 1.72 5.78
CA PRO A 101 -4.02 1.89 7.23
C PRO A 101 -5.31 2.49 7.83
N LYS A 102 -6.13 3.17 7.03
CA LYS A 102 -7.33 3.86 7.52
C LYS A 102 -8.49 2.92 7.89
N GLY A 103 -8.50 1.70 7.36
CA GLY A 103 -9.56 0.70 7.60
C GLY A 103 -9.25 -0.34 8.68
N SER A 104 -8.00 -0.42 9.13
CA SER A 104 -7.58 -1.35 10.18
C SER A 104 -7.71 -0.68 11.55
N LYS A 105 -8.15 -1.42 12.58
CA LYS A 105 -8.01 -1.00 13.99
C LYS A 105 -6.52 -0.92 14.36
N MET A 106 -5.83 0.09 13.85
CA MET A 106 -4.44 0.34 14.17
C MET A 106 -4.33 0.78 15.61
N SER A 107 -3.32 0.28 16.32
CA SER A 107 -2.97 0.85 17.61
C SER A 107 -2.49 2.30 17.43
N ARG A 108 -2.68 3.14 18.45
CA ARG A 108 -2.21 4.53 18.46
C ARG A 108 -0.73 4.66 18.06
N ALA A 109 0.11 3.68 18.45
CA ALA A 109 1.53 3.68 18.14
C ALA A 109 1.80 3.42 16.65
N GLU A 110 1.06 2.50 16.02
CA GLU A 110 1.17 2.21 14.60
C GLU A 110 0.65 3.36 13.76
N LEU A 111 -0.45 3.99 14.17
CA LEU A 111 -0.98 5.20 13.53
C LEU A 111 0.04 6.33 13.57
N LEU A 112 0.62 6.61 14.74
CA LEU A 112 1.65 7.64 14.88
C LEU A 112 2.87 7.36 14.02
N LYS A 113 3.29 6.09 13.93
CA LYS A 113 4.39 5.67 13.07
C LYS A 113 4.06 5.88 11.59
N TRP A 114 2.85 5.51 11.16
CA TRP A 114 2.38 5.70 9.79
C TRP A 114 2.24 7.19 9.44
N VAL A 115 1.61 7.98 10.31
CA VAL A 115 1.47 9.44 10.14
C VAL A 115 2.84 10.09 10.03
N ASN A 116 3.76 9.76 10.94
CA ASN A 116 5.10 10.33 10.91
C ASN A 116 5.88 9.91 9.66
N ALA A 117 5.75 8.66 9.19
CA ALA A 117 6.41 8.18 7.98
C ALA A 117 5.80 8.74 6.69
N THR A 118 4.48 8.96 6.67
CA THR A 118 3.74 9.47 5.51
C THR A 118 3.90 10.99 5.38
N LEU A 119 3.92 11.71 6.50
CA LEU A 119 4.21 13.14 6.51
C LEU A 119 5.71 13.44 6.34
N HIS A 120 6.61 12.45 6.53
CA HIS A 120 8.05 12.62 6.33
C HIS A 120 8.53 12.59 4.89
N ASN A 121 7.75 12.07 3.95
CA ASN A 121 8.17 11.97 2.56
C ASN A 121 7.44 13.01 1.71
N ASP A 122 8.20 14.07 1.43
CA ASP A 122 7.97 15.26 0.61
C ASP A 122 7.00 16.33 1.14
N GLU A 123 7.61 17.46 1.51
CA GLU A 123 7.06 18.76 1.91
C GLU A 123 6.25 18.81 3.21
N PHE A 124 6.95 18.73 4.37
CA PHE A 124 6.43 19.39 5.57
C PHE A 124 6.37 20.89 5.31
N SER A 125 5.18 21.41 4.98
CA SER A 125 4.89 22.80 5.27
C SER A 125 5.03 23.00 6.77
N THR A 126 6.07 23.71 7.18
CA THR A 126 6.28 24.19 8.54
C THR A 126 5.01 24.86 9.06
N ASP A 127 4.86 24.93 10.38
CA ASP A 127 3.72 25.64 10.98
C ASP A 127 3.60 27.08 10.48
N ASN A 128 4.72 27.70 10.07
CA ASN A 128 4.73 29.01 9.43
C ASN A 128 4.18 28.99 7.99
N GLU A 129 4.54 27.99 7.18
CA GLU A 129 4.00 27.83 5.81
C GLU A 129 2.50 27.54 5.83
N LEU A 130 2.03 26.75 6.79
CA LEU A 130 0.59 26.51 6.99
C LEU A 130 -0.13 27.79 7.44
N VAL A 131 0.46 28.59 8.32
CA VAL A 131 -0.09 29.89 8.71
C VAL A 131 -0.19 30.82 7.49
N GLU A 132 0.85 30.89 6.67
CA GLU A 132 0.85 31.71 5.45
C GLU A 132 -0.19 31.26 4.43
N TYR A 133 -0.34 29.94 4.25
CA TYR A 133 -1.38 29.37 3.40
C TYR A 133 -2.79 29.80 3.85
N PHE A 134 -3.09 29.71 5.14
CA PHE A 134 -4.39 30.12 5.69
C PHE A 134 -4.63 31.63 5.58
N ILE A 135 -3.58 32.45 5.76
CA ILE A 135 -3.68 33.91 5.55
C ILE A 135 -3.96 34.24 4.08
N LYS A 136 -3.29 33.56 3.14
CA LYS A 136 -3.60 33.69 1.69
C LYS A 136 -5.04 33.28 1.37
N GLY A 137 -5.59 32.34 2.13
CA GLY A 137 -7.00 31.93 2.06
C GLY A 137 -8.00 32.89 2.73
N GLY A 138 -7.53 34.00 3.32
CA GLY A 138 -8.37 35.06 3.88
C GLY A 138 -8.54 35.05 5.40
N LEU A 139 -7.83 34.18 6.13
CA LEU A 139 -7.82 34.20 7.60
C LEU A 139 -6.87 35.28 8.14
N THR A 140 -7.18 35.85 9.30
CA THR A 140 -6.22 36.72 9.99
C THR A 140 -5.07 35.89 10.58
N GLN A 141 -3.93 36.53 10.87
CA GLN A 141 -2.76 35.82 11.43
C GLN A 141 -3.07 35.10 12.76
N GLN A 142 -3.93 35.68 13.60
CA GLN A 142 -4.33 35.07 14.86
C GLN A 142 -5.23 33.85 14.65
N GLU A 143 -6.15 33.91 13.68
CA GLU A 143 -7.03 32.79 13.32
C GLU A 143 -6.25 31.66 12.65
N ALA A 144 -5.33 31.98 11.74
CA ALA A 144 -4.45 31.02 11.08
C ALA A 144 -3.56 30.29 12.10
N ARG A 145 -2.95 31.01 13.05
CA ARG A 145 -2.16 30.38 14.13
C ARG A 145 -3.02 29.52 15.06
N LYS A 146 -4.25 29.96 15.34
CA LYS A 146 -5.20 29.19 16.13
C LYS A 146 -5.63 27.91 15.40
N ALA A 147 -5.86 27.97 14.09
CA ALA A 147 -6.17 26.80 13.25
C ALA A 147 -5.00 25.79 13.24
N VAL A 148 -3.76 26.26 13.06
CA VAL A 148 -2.56 25.40 13.11
C VAL A 148 -2.36 24.82 14.50
N SER A 149 -2.56 25.58 15.58
CA SER A 149 -2.47 25.06 16.97
C SER A 149 -3.54 24.03 17.32
N GLN A 150 -4.65 24.03 16.58
CA GLN A 150 -5.74 23.08 16.74
C GLN A 150 -5.63 21.91 15.76
N ARG A 151 -4.57 21.84 14.93
CA ARG A 151 -4.34 20.74 13.99
C ARG A 151 -4.44 19.39 14.69
N ASP A 152 -3.80 19.24 15.85
CA ASP A 152 -3.83 18.00 16.62
C ASP A 152 -5.24 17.71 17.17
N LYS A 153 -6.04 18.73 17.48
CA LYS A 153 -7.44 18.56 17.93
C LYS A 153 -8.38 18.20 16.77
N CYS A 154 -8.29 18.88 15.62
CA CYS A 154 -9.07 18.52 14.43
C CYS A 154 -8.72 17.13 13.91
N LEU A 155 -7.45 16.73 14.00
CA LEU A 155 -7.04 15.36 13.71
C LEU A 155 -7.74 14.39 14.68
N ASN A 156 -7.78 14.67 15.98
CA ASN A 156 -8.49 13.81 16.94
C ASN A 156 -10.01 13.76 16.71
N ASP A 157 -10.68 14.89 16.42
CA ASP A 157 -12.14 14.93 16.29
C ASP A 157 -12.67 14.25 15.01
N ILE A 158 -11.91 14.26 13.91
CA ILE A 158 -12.26 13.50 12.68
C ILE A 158 -12.27 11.98 12.93
N PHE A 159 -11.47 11.48 13.87
CA PHE A 159 -11.36 10.04 14.15
C PHE A 159 -12.31 9.52 15.24
N TYR A 160 -12.92 10.40 16.06
CA TYR A 160 -13.80 9.98 17.16
C TYR A 160 -15.31 10.14 16.93
N ASP A 161 -15.74 10.75 15.82
CA ASP A 161 -17.17 10.88 15.47
C ASP A 161 -17.74 9.72 14.64
N ALA A 162 -16.95 8.70 14.33
CA ALA A 162 -17.48 7.41 13.90
C ALA A 162 -17.91 6.57 15.14
N LYS A 163 -18.92 7.04 15.86
CA LYS A 163 -19.60 6.24 16.88
C LYS A 163 -20.52 5.22 16.18
N ILE A 164 -20.28 3.95 16.53
CA ILE A 164 -21.17 2.76 16.56
C ILE A 164 -22.58 2.97 16.02
#